data_AF-A0A963ENC3-F1
#
_entry.id   AF-A0A963ENC3-F1
#
_cell.length_a   1.000
_cell.length_b   1.000
_cell.length_c   1.000
_cell.angle_alpha   90.00
_cell.angle_beta   90.00
_cell.angle_gamma   90.00
#
_symmetry.space_group_name_H-M   'P 1'
#
loop_
_entity.id
_entity.type
_entity.pdbx_description
1 polymer ?
#
loop_
_entity_poly.entity_id
_entity_poly.type
_entity_poly.pdbx_seq_one_letter_code
_entity_poly.pdbx_strand_id
1 'polypeptide(L)'
;MDSKRATAHDNLWGQVKGHFTESFSGEMLFPQFTGEPADAGEDWRDQRWRNAYRYILILLAAVLLPIIAYNYYVGQWLLAGAVGILWVVMLVNVVLLSAGREALASPLAVLVASIGLAIAAVYVGQDFALYFLYPLLVAVPVLVRWRASRVICLSTLLLIMALVLQRFQPM
;
A
#
# COMPACT_ATOMS: atom_id res chain seq x y z
N MET A 1 -14.01 -27.55 40.32
CA MET A 1 -12.70 -27.61 39.61
C MET A 1 -12.91 -26.84 38.33
N ASP A 2 -12.80 -25.53 38.46
CA ASP A 2 -13.16 -24.54 37.44
C ASP A 2 -11.89 -23.81 36.99
N SER A 3 -11.94 -23.32 35.75
CA SER A 3 -10.93 -22.50 35.07
C SER A 3 -9.90 -23.25 34.21
N LYS A 4 -10.36 -23.72 33.05
CA LYS A 4 -9.54 -23.88 31.82
C LYS A 4 -10.28 -23.31 30.60
N ARG A 5 -10.80 -22.08 30.71
CA ARG A 5 -11.44 -21.36 29.60
C ARG A 5 -11.14 -19.86 29.66
N ALA A 6 -9.90 -19.48 29.43
CA ALA A 6 -9.51 -18.12 29.07
C ALA A 6 -8.06 -18.16 28.59
N THR A 7 -7.81 -18.04 27.28
CA THR A 7 -6.52 -17.60 26.65
C THR A 7 -6.48 -17.76 25.12
N ALA A 8 -7.54 -18.20 24.44
CA ALA A 8 -7.53 -18.31 22.97
C ALA A 8 -7.69 -16.96 22.23
N HIS A 9 -8.13 -15.89 22.91
CA HIS A 9 -8.47 -14.60 22.28
C HIS A 9 -7.40 -13.50 22.41
N ASP A 10 -6.39 -13.65 23.28
CA ASP A 10 -5.47 -12.55 23.62
C ASP A 10 -4.28 -12.39 22.66
N ASN A 11 -4.10 -13.27 21.67
CA ASN A 11 -2.87 -13.28 20.87
C ASN A 11 -3.06 -13.02 19.36
N LEU A 12 -4.25 -12.58 18.96
CA LEU A 12 -4.56 -12.29 17.55
C LEU A 12 -3.80 -11.05 17.05
N TRP A 13 -3.71 -10.02 17.88
CA TRP A 13 -2.87 -8.85 17.60
C TRP A 13 -1.38 -9.18 17.59
N GLY A 14 -0.94 -10.08 18.49
CA GLY A 14 0.43 -10.60 18.51
C GLY A 14 0.78 -11.35 17.23
N GLN A 15 -0.13 -12.17 16.71
CA GLN A 15 0.03 -12.87 15.44
C GLN A 15 0.05 -11.91 14.25
N VAL A 16 -0.85 -10.94 14.18
CA VAL A 16 -0.88 -9.94 13.09
C VAL A 16 0.39 -9.10 13.11
N LYS A 17 0.83 -8.65 14.30
CA LYS A 17 2.08 -7.89 14.45
C LYS A 17 3.29 -8.73 14.07
N GLY A 18 3.35 -9.99 14.51
CA GLY A 18 4.41 -10.93 14.14
C GLY A 18 4.49 -11.12 12.63
N HIS A 19 3.36 -11.42 11.99
CA HIS A 19 3.28 -11.63 10.55
C HIS A 19 3.62 -10.35 9.76
N PHE A 20 3.23 -9.17 10.25
CA PHE A 20 3.61 -7.89 9.66
C PHE A 20 5.12 -7.62 9.81
N THR A 21 5.65 -7.71 11.03
CA THR A 21 7.09 -7.52 11.26
C THR A 21 7.91 -8.50 10.43
N GLU A 22 7.51 -9.76 10.35
CA GLU A 22 8.17 -10.77 9.52
C GLU A 22 8.04 -10.47 8.02
N SER A 23 6.98 -9.82 7.56
CA SER A 23 6.84 -9.44 6.15
C SER A 23 7.71 -8.24 5.75
N PHE A 24 8.07 -7.36 6.70
CA PHE A 24 8.76 -6.08 6.43
C PHE A 24 10.19 -5.95 7.01
N SER A 25 10.62 -6.81 7.94
CA SER A 25 11.86 -6.62 8.73
C SER A 25 13.18 -6.98 8.03
N GLY A 26 13.15 -7.53 6.83
CA GLY A 26 14.33 -7.65 5.97
C GLY A 26 15.43 -8.61 6.44
N GLU A 27 15.99 -8.50 7.65
CA GLU A 27 17.41 -8.90 7.82
C GLU A 27 18.00 -9.17 9.22
N MET A 28 17.29 -9.13 10.37
CA MET A 28 18.03 -9.31 11.65
C MET A 28 18.29 -10.74 12.11
N LEU A 29 17.71 -11.75 11.46
CA LEU A 29 18.00 -13.15 11.78
C LEU A 29 18.13 -13.91 10.47
N PHE A 30 19.33 -13.92 9.91
CA PHE A 30 19.74 -15.05 9.10
C PHE A 30 19.57 -16.30 9.99
N PRO A 31 18.70 -17.27 9.64
CA PRO A 31 18.95 -18.61 10.10
C PRO A 31 20.32 -18.96 9.51
N GLN A 32 21.31 -19.19 10.37
CA GLN A 32 22.55 -19.83 9.97
C GLN A 32 22.16 -21.09 9.18
N PHE A 33 22.43 -21.06 7.89
CA PHE A 33 22.04 -22.10 6.93
C PHE A 33 22.62 -23.45 7.37
N THR A 34 21.76 -24.31 7.93
CA THR A 34 21.93 -25.75 7.85
C THR A 34 21.47 -26.20 6.46
N GLY A 35 22.38 -26.18 5.48
CA GLY A 35 22.38 -27.05 4.30
C GLY A 35 21.05 -27.38 3.58
N GLU A 36 20.13 -26.44 3.39
CA GLU A 36 18.93 -26.64 2.56
C GLU A 36 19.16 -26.23 1.09
N PRO A 37 18.51 -26.92 0.13
CA PRO A 37 18.73 -26.75 -1.30
C PRO A 37 18.35 -25.33 -1.78
N ALA A 38 19.12 -24.79 -2.72
CA ALA A 38 19.02 -23.42 -3.22
C ALA A 38 17.60 -23.01 -3.69
N ASP A 39 16.78 -23.97 -4.13
CA ASP A 39 15.40 -23.75 -4.61
C ASP A 39 14.44 -23.34 -3.49
N ALA A 40 14.65 -23.81 -2.24
CA ALA A 40 13.79 -23.47 -1.10
C ALA A 40 13.86 -21.98 -0.71
N GLY A 41 14.98 -21.31 -1.05
CA GLY A 41 15.20 -19.91 -0.75
C GLY A 41 14.49 -18.94 -1.70
N GLU A 42 14.26 -19.32 -2.96
CA GLU A 42 13.57 -18.47 -3.94
C GLU A 42 12.06 -18.45 -3.69
N ASP A 43 11.44 -19.62 -3.47
CA ASP A 43 10.02 -19.76 -3.15
C ASP A 43 9.63 -18.99 -1.87
N TRP A 44 10.50 -19.00 -0.85
CA TRP A 44 10.28 -18.28 0.40
C TRP A 44 10.29 -16.76 0.20
N ARG A 45 11.20 -16.23 -0.65
CA ARG A 45 11.27 -14.79 -0.95
C ARG A 45 10.05 -14.32 -1.74
N ASP A 46 9.61 -15.11 -2.73
CA ASP A 46 8.45 -14.79 -3.55
C ASP A 46 7.16 -14.79 -2.74
N GLN A 47 6.98 -15.77 -1.84
CA GLN A 47 5.84 -15.82 -0.92
C GLN A 47 5.80 -14.59 0.01
N ARG A 48 6.97 -14.16 0.54
CA ARG A 48 7.09 -12.98 1.41
C ARG A 48 6.77 -11.69 0.66
N TRP A 49 7.29 -11.53 -0.55
CA TRP A 49 7.00 -10.36 -1.39
C TRP A 49 5.51 -10.28 -1.73
N ARG A 50 4.90 -11.42 -2.06
CA ARG A 50 3.46 -11.50 -2.34
C ARG A 50 2.61 -11.13 -1.11
N ASN A 51 3.03 -11.52 0.09
CA ASN A 51 2.34 -11.14 1.34
C ASN A 51 2.50 -9.65 1.66
N ALA A 52 3.71 -9.09 1.58
CA ALA A 52 3.95 -7.65 1.75
C ALA A 52 3.12 -6.82 0.78
N TYR A 53 3.00 -7.27 -0.48
CA TYR A 53 2.15 -6.65 -1.48
C TYR A 53 0.67 -6.63 -1.10
N ARG A 54 0.13 -7.75 -0.60
CA ARG A 54 -1.26 -7.82 -0.14
C ARG A 54 -1.53 -6.81 0.98
N TYR A 55 -0.66 -6.71 1.97
CA TYR A 55 -0.83 -5.76 3.07
C TYR A 55 -0.83 -4.31 2.59
N ILE A 56 0.03 -3.98 1.63
CA ILE A 56 0.08 -2.65 1.03
C ILE A 56 -1.19 -2.33 0.25
N LEU A 57 -1.70 -3.28 -0.55
CA LEU A 57 -2.96 -3.08 -1.26
C LEU A 57 -4.14 -2.87 -0.30
N ILE A 58 -4.18 -3.61 0.80
CA ILE A 58 -5.22 -3.45 1.84
C ILE A 58 -5.11 -2.06 2.48
N LEU A 59 -3.89 -1.64 2.83
CA LEU A 59 -3.65 -0.29 3.37
C LEU A 59 -4.10 0.79 2.40
N LEU A 60 -3.75 0.66 1.12
CA LEU A 60 -4.15 1.59 0.06
C LEU A 60 -5.67 1.63 -0.13
N ALA A 61 -6.33 0.46 -0.14
CA ALA A 61 -7.77 0.37 -0.25
C ALA A 61 -8.47 1.06 0.95
N ALA A 62 -7.93 0.91 2.16
CA ALA A 62 -8.46 1.58 3.35
C ALA A 62 -8.29 3.11 3.27
N VAL A 63 -7.15 3.57 2.74
CA VAL A 63 -6.83 4.99 2.55
C VAL A 63 -7.70 5.65 1.47
N LEU A 64 -8.02 4.92 0.39
CA LEU A 64 -8.84 5.46 -0.71
C LEU A 64 -10.33 5.55 -0.37
N LEU A 65 -10.83 4.73 0.56
CA LEU A 65 -12.24 4.71 0.95
C LEU A 65 -12.81 6.09 1.35
N PRO A 66 -12.17 6.87 2.26
CA PRO A 66 -12.66 8.21 2.61
C PRO A 66 -12.62 9.19 1.43
N ILE A 67 -11.67 9.04 0.50
CA ILE A 67 -11.59 9.88 -0.72
C ILE A 67 -12.81 9.61 -1.62
N ILE A 68 -13.19 8.33 -1.81
CA ILE A 68 -14.38 7.97 -2.59
C ILE A 68 -15.63 8.56 -1.95
N ALA A 69 -15.80 8.36 -0.64
CA ALA A 69 -16.96 8.84 0.09
C ALA A 69 -17.09 10.38 0.01
N TYR A 70 -15.98 11.09 0.19
CA TYR A 70 -15.96 12.55 0.07
C TYR A 70 -16.30 13.02 -1.35
N ASN A 71 -15.69 12.42 -2.38
CA ASN A 71 -15.96 12.78 -3.77
C ASN A 71 -17.42 12.55 -4.16
N TYR A 72 -18.00 11.45 -3.68
CA TYR A 72 -19.42 11.17 -3.86
C TYR A 72 -20.29 12.24 -3.17
N TYR A 73 -19.95 12.60 -1.93
CA TYR A 73 -20.67 13.62 -1.15
C TYR A 73 -20.64 15.01 -1.78
N VAL A 74 -19.48 15.44 -2.30
CA VAL A 74 -19.30 16.76 -2.94
C VAL A 74 -19.77 16.77 -4.41
N GLY A 75 -20.29 15.65 -4.92
CA GLY A 75 -20.80 15.52 -6.29
C GLY A 75 -19.72 15.49 -7.37
N GLN A 76 -18.46 15.18 -6.99
CA GLN A 76 -17.36 14.98 -7.94
C GLN A 76 -17.39 13.56 -8.51
N TRP A 77 -18.44 13.24 -9.28
CA TRP A 77 -18.72 11.89 -9.79
C TRP A 77 -17.58 11.29 -10.62
N LEU A 78 -16.91 12.10 -11.43
CA LEU A 78 -15.80 11.65 -12.26
C LEU A 78 -14.61 11.17 -11.41
N LEU A 79 -14.23 11.97 -10.40
CA LEU A 79 -13.13 11.63 -9.50
C LEU A 79 -13.52 10.48 -8.57
N ALA A 80 -14.76 10.48 -8.05
CA ALA A 80 -15.32 9.36 -7.29
C ALA A 80 -15.27 8.05 -8.08
N GLY A 81 -15.70 8.08 -9.34
CA GLY A 81 -15.69 6.93 -10.24
C GLY A 81 -14.27 6.44 -10.52
N ALA A 82 -13.35 7.35 -10.83
CA ALA A 82 -11.95 6.99 -11.11
C ALA A 82 -11.27 6.35 -9.89
N VAL A 83 -11.43 6.94 -8.70
CA VAL A 83 -10.90 6.37 -7.45
C VAL A 83 -11.61 5.05 -7.09
N GLY A 84 -12.92 4.96 -7.35
CA GLY A 84 -13.72 3.75 -7.14
C GLY A 84 -13.28 2.58 -8.02
N ILE A 85 -13.01 2.81 -9.30
CA ILE A 85 -12.48 1.79 -10.22
C ILE A 85 -11.13 1.28 -9.72
N LEU A 86 -10.23 2.20 -9.36
CA LEU A 86 -8.92 1.85 -8.83
C LEU A 86 -9.04 1.02 -7.54
N TRP A 87 -9.96 1.38 -6.66
CA TRP A 87 -10.24 0.65 -5.42
C TRP A 87 -10.74 -0.78 -5.69
N VAL A 88 -11.65 -0.97 -6.66
CA VAL A 88 -12.09 -2.30 -7.08
C VAL A 88 -10.93 -3.12 -7.64
N VAL A 89 -10.07 -2.52 -8.47
CA VAL A 89 -8.86 -3.17 -9.00
C VAL A 89 -7.95 -3.63 -7.86
N MET A 90 -7.76 -2.81 -6.82
CA MET A 90 -6.98 -3.21 -5.63
C MET A 90 -7.59 -4.42 -4.92
N LEU A 91 -8.91 -4.44 -4.71
CA LEU A 91 -9.57 -5.57 -4.06
C LEU A 91 -9.46 -6.86 -4.89
N VAL A 92 -9.67 -6.77 -6.21
CA VAL A 92 -9.50 -7.90 -7.12
C VAL A 92 -8.07 -8.42 -7.06
N ASN A 93 -7.07 -7.52 -7.05
CA ASN A 93 -5.68 -7.91 -6.87
C ASN A 93 -5.45 -8.64 -5.54
N VAL A 94 -5.99 -8.13 -4.42
CA VAL A 94 -5.86 -8.79 -3.11
C VAL A 94 -6.45 -10.20 -3.14
N VAL A 95 -7.64 -10.38 -3.74
CA VAL A 95 -8.31 -11.68 -3.85
C VAL A 95 -7.50 -12.64 -4.73
N LEU A 96 -7.05 -12.18 -5.91
CA LEU A 96 -6.24 -13.00 -6.82
C LEU A 96 -4.95 -13.45 -6.17
N LEU A 97 -4.23 -12.53 -5.53
CA LEU A 97 -3.01 -12.86 -4.81
C LEU A 97 -3.32 -13.88 -3.72
N SER A 98 -4.40 -13.69 -2.95
CA SER A 98 -4.84 -14.60 -1.88
C SER A 98 -5.10 -16.02 -2.37
N ALA A 99 -5.63 -16.16 -3.59
CA ALA A 99 -5.84 -17.44 -4.27
C ALA A 99 -4.56 -18.03 -4.90
N GLY A 100 -3.39 -17.40 -4.73
CA GLY A 100 -2.15 -17.83 -5.35
C GLY A 100 -2.07 -17.52 -6.85
N ARG A 101 -2.95 -16.66 -7.36
CA ARG A 101 -2.97 -16.22 -8.76
C ARG A 101 -2.16 -14.93 -8.95
N GLU A 102 -1.76 -14.70 -10.19
CA GLU A 102 -1.16 -13.43 -10.60
C GLU A 102 -2.15 -12.27 -10.44
N ALA A 103 -1.63 -11.09 -10.10
CA ALA A 103 -2.44 -9.89 -9.92
C ALA A 103 -2.97 -9.39 -11.28
N LEU A 104 -4.20 -8.87 -11.31
CA LEU A 104 -4.82 -8.28 -12.50
C LEU A 104 -4.02 -7.06 -12.99
N ALA A 105 -3.59 -6.21 -12.06
CA ALA A 105 -2.79 -5.04 -12.34
C ALA A 105 -1.48 -5.07 -11.57
N SER A 106 -0.40 -4.60 -12.19
CA SER A 106 0.90 -4.56 -11.54
C SER A 106 0.87 -3.63 -10.32
N PRO A 107 1.55 -3.99 -9.22
CA PRO A 107 1.67 -3.17 -8.02
C PRO A 107 2.05 -1.71 -8.31
N LEU A 108 2.99 -1.54 -9.24
CA LEU A 108 3.51 -0.25 -9.64
C LEU A 108 2.47 0.56 -10.43
N ALA A 109 1.72 -0.07 -11.35
CA ALA A 109 0.66 0.62 -12.08
C ALA A 109 -0.43 1.12 -11.14
N VAL A 110 -0.83 0.29 -10.18
CA VAL A 110 -1.81 0.66 -9.14
C VAL A 110 -1.30 1.82 -8.31
N LEU A 111 -0.04 1.79 -7.89
CA LEU A 111 0.57 2.85 -7.08
C LEU A 111 0.66 4.18 -7.85
N VAL A 112 1.14 4.15 -9.10
CA VAL A 112 1.26 5.35 -9.94
C VAL A 112 -0.12 5.95 -10.23
N ALA A 113 -1.11 5.11 -10.53
CA ALA A 113 -2.50 5.57 -10.70
C ALA A 113 -3.05 6.21 -9.42
N SER A 114 -2.74 5.63 -8.25
CA SER A 114 -3.15 6.16 -6.95
C SER A 114 -2.53 7.53 -6.66
N ILE A 115 -1.22 7.68 -6.90
CA ILE A 115 -0.50 8.96 -6.76
C ILE A 115 -1.06 10.00 -7.74
N GLY A 116 -1.28 9.61 -8.99
CA GLY A 116 -1.87 10.50 -10.00
C GLY A 116 -3.26 11.01 -9.62
N LEU A 117 -4.11 10.13 -9.08
CA LEU A 117 -5.43 10.52 -8.58
C LEU A 117 -5.36 11.42 -7.33
N ALA A 118 -4.42 11.16 -6.41
CA ALA A 118 -4.20 12.04 -5.26
C ALA A 118 -3.76 13.44 -5.71
N ILE A 119 -2.86 13.54 -6.70
CA ILE A 119 -2.44 14.82 -7.29
C ILE A 119 -3.63 15.52 -7.98
N ALA A 120 -4.44 14.78 -8.74
CA ALA A 120 -5.63 15.34 -9.37
C ALA A 120 -6.63 15.88 -8.34
N ALA A 121 -6.82 15.17 -7.22
CA ALA A 121 -7.66 15.64 -6.11
C ALA A 121 -7.13 16.95 -5.52
N VAL A 122 -5.81 17.06 -5.29
CA VAL A 122 -5.17 18.30 -4.84
C VAL A 122 -5.40 19.43 -5.85
N TYR A 123 -5.25 19.15 -7.16
CA TYR A 123 -5.48 20.15 -8.20
C TYR A 123 -6.92 20.70 -8.19
N VAL A 124 -7.91 19.86 -7.91
CA VAL A 124 -9.33 20.22 -7.85
C VAL A 124 -9.72 20.94 -6.54
N GLY A 125 -8.78 21.17 -5.61
CA GLY A 125 -9.07 21.89 -4.36
C GLY A 125 -9.10 21.02 -3.11
N GLN A 126 -8.84 19.72 -3.20
CA GLN A 126 -8.90 18.81 -2.06
C GLN A 126 -7.57 18.78 -1.31
N ASP A 127 -7.33 19.79 -0.47
CA ASP A 127 -6.08 19.89 0.29
C ASP A 127 -5.84 18.70 1.22
N PHE A 128 -6.91 18.08 1.72
CA PHE A 128 -6.79 16.89 2.55
C PHE A 128 -6.19 15.68 1.79
N ALA A 129 -6.23 15.67 0.45
CA ALA A 129 -5.60 14.63 -0.37
C ALA A 129 -4.07 14.59 -0.21
N LEU A 130 -3.45 15.70 0.21
CA LEU A 130 -2.02 15.73 0.57
C LEU A 130 -1.69 14.78 1.71
N TYR A 131 -2.58 14.64 2.70
CA TYR A 131 -2.35 13.72 3.82
C TYR A 131 -2.36 12.25 3.39
N PHE A 132 -3.13 11.91 2.35
CA PHE A 132 -3.18 10.56 1.79
C PHE A 132 -1.98 10.23 0.89
N LEU A 133 -1.22 11.23 0.49
CA LEU A 133 -0.01 11.08 -0.30
C LEU A 133 1.14 10.49 0.52
N TYR A 134 1.15 10.69 1.84
CA TYR A 134 2.13 10.09 2.74
C TYR A 134 2.12 8.55 2.74
N PRO A 135 1.01 7.84 3.03
CA PRO A 135 0.98 6.37 2.98
C PRO A 135 1.25 5.83 1.58
N LEU A 136 0.89 6.56 0.52
CA LEU A 136 1.23 6.23 -0.87
C LEU A 136 2.75 6.22 -1.08
N LEU A 137 3.47 7.24 -0.58
CA LEU A 137 4.92 7.33 -0.71
C LEU A 137 5.65 6.27 0.14
N VAL A 138 5.13 5.96 1.32
CA VAL A 138 5.66 4.88 2.19
C VAL A 138 5.55 3.51 1.51
N ALA A 139 4.54 3.29 0.66
CA ALA A 139 4.38 2.05 -0.09
C ALA A 139 5.40 1.86 -1.24
N VAL A 140 5.95 2.95 -1.80
CA VAL A 140 6.88 2.92 -2.95
C VAL A 140 8.11 2.02 -2.71
N PRO A 141 8.90 2.16 -1.62
CA PRO A 141 10.11 1.36 -1.43
C PRO A 141 9.85 -0.14 -1.27
N VAL A 142 8.63 -0.52 -0.89
CA VAL A 142 8.26 -1.94 -0.77
C VAL A 142 7.83 -2.52 -2.11
N LEU A 143 7.18 -1.72 -2.95
CA LEU A 143 6.66 -2.15 -4.25
C LEU A 143 7.69 -2.08 -5.38
N VAL A 144 8.73 -1.26 -5.23
CA VAL A 144 9.67 -0.93 -6.30
C VAL A 144 11.11 -1.22 -5.85
N ARG A 145 11.91 -1.78 -6.76
CA ARG A 145 13.37 -1.90 -6.59
C ARG A 145 13.96 -0.57 -6.11
N TRP A 146 14.79 -0.63 -5.06
CA TRP A 146 15.35 0.49 -4.31
C TRP A 146 15.80 1.72 -5.13
N ARG A 147 16.34 1.50 -6.35
CA ARG A 147 16.79 2.57 -7.24
C ARG A 147 15.64 3.36 -7.88
N ALA A 148 14.61 2.68 -8.38
CA ALA A 148 13.45 3.33 -8.99
C ALA A 148 12.52 3.95 -7.93
N SER A 149 12.49 3.41 -6.70
CA SER A 149 11.77 4.01 -5.58
C SER A 149 12.23 5.43 -5.28
N ARG A 150 13.54 5.69 -5.25
CA ARG A 150 14.09 7.05 -5.02
C ARG A 150 13.64 8.04 -6.08
N VAL A 151 13.64 7.65 -7.35
CA VAL A 151 13.22 8.52 -8.46
C VAL A 151 11.74 8.89 -8.33
N ILE A 152 10.88 7.91 -8.06
CA ILE A 152 9.43 8.11 -7.91
C ILE A 152 9.14 9.00 -6.69
N CYS A 153 9.78 8.74 -5.55
CA CYS A 153 9.59 9.58 -4.36
C CYS A 153 10.07 11.01 -4.60
N LEU A 154 11.25 11.21 -5.19
CA LEU A 154 11.79 12.55 -5.44
C LEU A 154 10.96 13.32 -6.47
N SER A 155 10.52 12.69 -7.56
CA SER A 155 9.69 13.34 -8.58
C SER A 155 8.33 13.74 -8.03
N THR A 156 7.71 12.86 -7.25
CA THR A 156 6.42 13.12 -6.60
C THR A 156 6.55 14.26 -5.59
N LEU A 157 7.62 14.28 -4.80
CA LEU A 157 7.86 15.31 -3.79
C LEU A 157 8.18 16.67 -4.43
N LEU A 158 8.96 16.70 -5.52
CA LEU A 158 9.18 17.91 -6.32
C LEU A 158 7.87 18.45 -6.90
N LEU A 159 7.01 17.58 -7.41
CA LEU A 159 5.74 17.96 -8.01
C LEU A 159 4.76 18.50 -6.98
N ILE A 160 4.68 17.88 -5.79
CA ILE A 160 3.91 18.42 -4.67
C ILE A 160 4.47 19.78 -4.26
N MET A 161 5.79 19.91 -4.14
CA MET A 161 6.41 21.17 -3.74
C MET A 161 6.11 22.29 -4.75
N ALA A 162 6.11 21.99 -6.05
CA ALA A 162 5.70 22.94 -7.08
C ALA A 162 4.22 23.34 -6.97
N LEU A 163 3.32 22.38 -6.75
CA LEU A 163 1.89 22.63 -6.54
C LEU A 163 1.62 23.48 -5.30
N VAL A 164 2.33 23.18 -4.21
CA VAL A 164 2.25 23.94 -2.96
C VAL A 164 2.77 25.36 -3.19
N LEU A 165 3.92 25.54 -3.85
CA LEU A 165 4.45 26.87 -4.17
C LEU A 165 3.49 27.71 -5.02
N GLN A 166 2.84 27.11 -6.02
CA GLN A 166 1.85 27.80 -6.85
C GLN A 166 0.66 28.31 -6.03
N ARG A 167 0.24 27.58 -4.98
CA ARG A 167 -0.82 28.03 -4.07
C ARG A 167 -0.39 29.14 -3.10
N PHE A 168 0.90 29.23 -2.80
CA PHE A 168 1.45 30.25 -1.90
C PHE A 168 1.94 31.52 -2.63
N GLN A 169 1.80 31.62 -3.95
CA GLN A 169 2.02 32.90 -4.62
C GLN A 169 0.83 33.83 -4.31
N PRO A 170 1.05 34.95 -3.61
CA PRO A 170 0.01 35.96 -3.47
C PRO A 170 -0.27 36.54 -4.87
N MET A 171 -1.56 36.65 -5.23
CA MET A 171 -1.95 37.55 -6.31
C MET A 171 -1.59 38.99 -5.97
#